data_AF-A0A068SZH5-F1
#
_entry.id   AF-A0A068SZH5-F1
#
_cell.length_a   1.000
_cell.length_b   1.000
_cell.length_c   1.000
_cell.angle_alpha   90.00
_cell.angle_beta   90.00
_cell.angle_gamma   90.00
#
_symmetry.space_group_name_H-M   'P 1'
#
loop_
_entity.id
_entity.type
_entity.pdbx_description
1 polymer ?
#
loop_
_entity_poly.entity_id
_entity_poly.type
_entity_poly.pdbx_seq_one_letter_code
_entity_poly.pdbx_strand_id
1 'polypeptide(L)'
;MANDDERHDSHGGDSGEGRGDRHRRAMDAREAQRKAKAAAKLRENLMRRKTQARARRAGEEDLTQGLPAAEPGLPAAKTDESS
;
A
#
# COMPACT_ATOMS: atom_id res chain seq x y z
N MET A 1 48.02 6.86 47.08
CA MET A 1 46.57 6.63 47.22
C MET A 1 45.89 7.85 46.61
N ALA A 2 45.12 7.82 45.53
CA ALA A 2 44.48 6.74 44.79
C ALA A 2 44.57 7.03 43.27
N ASN A 3 44.81 5.97 42.50
CA ASN A 3 44.64 5.93 41.05
C ASN A 3 43.19 5.57 40.71
N ASP A 4 42.82 5.87 39.46
CA ASP A 4 41.76 5.22 38.67
C ASP A 4 40.36 5.15 39.28
N ASP A 5 39.49 6.03 38.78
CA ASP A 5 38.14 5.59 38.38
C ASP A 5 37.87 6.09 36.96
N GLU A 6 38.30 5.20 36.06
CA GLU A 6 37.81 4.93 34.72
C GLU A 6 36.50 5.62 34.30
N ARG A 7 36.63 6.43 33.25
CA ARG A 7 35.92 6.29 31.97
C ARG A 7 34.73 5.30 31.98
N HIS A 8 33.53 5.81 31.71
CA HIS A 8 32.70 5.14 30.71
C HIS A 8 31.85 6.15 29.94
N ASP A 9 32.30 6.44 28.72
CA ASP A 9 31.42 6.84 27.64
C ASP A 9 30.33 5.78 27.47
N SER A 10 29.07 6.19 27.52
CA SER A 10 28.02 5.49 26.76
C SER A 10 26.81 6.40 26.61
N HIS A 11 26.83 7.21 25.55
CA HIS A 11 25.77 7.22 24.53
C HIS A 11 24.38 6.78 25.04
N GLY A 12 23.74 7.60 25.89
CA GLY A 12 22.31 7.50 26.17
C GLY A 12 21.45 8.26 25.15
N GLY A 13 22.02 8.61 24.00
CA GLY A 13 21.33 9.20 22.86
C GLY A 13 20.66 8.13 21.99
N ASP A 14 19.91 7.22 22.59
CA ASP A 14 18.94 6.39 21.87
C ASP A 14 17.67 6.40 22.71
N SER A 15 16.94 7.52 22.67
CA SER A 15 15.47 7.47 22.84
C SER A 15 14.87 6.79 21.61
N GLY A 16 15.40 5.61 21.30
CA GLY A 16 15.01 4.74 20.23
C GLY A 16 13.66 4.20 20.63
N GLU A 17 12.64 4.85 20.09
CA GLU A 17 11.31 4.31 19.82
C GLU A 17 11.29 2.80 20.05
N GLY A 18 10.59 2.33 21.09
CA GLY A 18 10.64 0.93 21.45
C GLY A 18 10.39 0.06 20.23
N ARG A 19 10.97 -1.14 20.16
CA ARG A 19 10.81 -2.05 19.00
C ARG A 19 9.34 -2.20 18.55
N GLY A 20 8.40 -2.10 19.50
CA GLY A 20 6.95 -2.05 19.26
C GLY A 20 6.41 -0.75 18.64
N ASP A 21 6.99 0.41 18.94
CA ASP A 21 6.60 1.71 18.34
C ASP A 21 7.05 1.82 16.89
N ARG A 22 8.21 1.26 16.56
CA ARG A 22 8.68 1.14 15.17
C ARG A 22 7.80 0.18 14.38
N HIS A 23 7.39 -0.94 14.99
CA HIS A 23 6.48 -1.89 14.36
C HIS A 23 5.10 -1.26 14.08
N ARG A 24 4.52 -0.54 15.05
CA ARG A 24 3.24 0.17 14.86
C ARG A 24 3.32 1.18 13.72
N ARG A 25 4.35 2.03 13.70
CA ARG A 25 4.55 2.99 12.60
C ARG A 25 4.77 2.36 11.24
N ALA A 26 5.49 1.24 11.19
CA ALA A 26 5.66 0.50 9.94
C ALA A 26 4.32 -0.06 9.44
N MET A 27 3.43 -0.50 10.33
CA MET A 27 2.08 -0.95 9.98
C MET A 27 1.20 0.20 9.51
N ASP A 28 1.19 1.34 10.23
CA ASP A 28 0.44 2.53 9.84
C ASP A 28 0.89 3.06 8.46
N ALA A 29 2.19 3.06 8.19
CA ALA A 29 2.75 3.45 6.90
C ALA A 29 2.31 2.51 5.77
N ARG A 30 2.27 1.20 6.01
CA ARG A 30 1.76 0.22 5.04
C ARG A 30 0.28 0.42 4.78
N GLU A 31 -0.53 0.66 5.80
CA GLU A 31 -1.97 0.92 5.64
C GLU A 31 -2.21 2.21 4.83
N ALA A 32 -1.46 3.27 5.13
CA ALA A 32 -1.52 4.52 4.38
C ALA A 32 -1.17 4.31 2.89
N GLN A 33 -0.14 3.51 2.60
CA GLN A 33 0.22 3.14 1.23
C GLN A 33 -0.88 2.34 0.53
N ARG A 34 -1.51 1.36 1.20
CA ARG A 34 -2.63 0.59 0.63
C ARG A 34 -3.80 1.52 0.29
N LYS A 35 -4.17 2.44 1.19
CA LYS A 35 -5.22 3.44 0.96
C LYS A 35 -4.89 4.37 -0.22
N ALA A 36 -3.66 4.85 -0.32
CA ALA A 36 -3.23 5.70 -1.43
C ALA A 36 -3.33 4.98 -2.78
N LYS A 37 -2.86 3.73 -2.85
CA LYS A 37 -2.96 2.88 -4.06
C LYS A 37 -4.42 2.63 -4.44
N ALA A 38 -5.29 2.32 -3.47
CA ALA A 38 -6.71 2.11 -3.72
C ALA A 38 -7.40 3.38 -4.26
N ALA A 39 -7.09 4.55 -3.69
CA ALA A 39 -7.63 5.82 -4.15
C ALA A 39 -7.16 6.17 -5.58
N ALA A 40 -5.88 5.95 -5.90
CA ALA A 40 -5.36 6.15 -7.24
C ALA A 40 -6.04 5.23 -8.27
N LYS A 41 -6.16 3.94 -7.95
CA LYS A 41 -6.87 2.96 -8.78
C LYS A 41 -8.34 3.30 -8.97
N LEU A 42 -9.01 3.81 -7.94
CA LEU A 42 -10.39 4.25 -8.04
C LEU A 42 -10.55 5.42 -9.02
N ARG A 43 -9.66 6.43 -8.95
CA ARG A 43 -9.66 7.57 -9.88
C ARG A 43 -9.47 7.11 -11.33
N GLU A 44 -8.51 6.22 -11.57
CA GLU A 44 -8.29 5.64 -12.89
C GLU A 44 -9.54 4.92 -13.43
N ASN A 45 -10.15 4.06 -12.59
CA ASN A 45 -11.37 3.33 -12.97
C ASN A 45 -12.54 4.27 -13.30
N LEU A 46 -12.72 5.33 -12.54
CA LEU A 46 -13.76 6.33 -12.81
C LEU A 46 -13.51 7.04 -14.14
N MET A 47 -12.26 7.42 -14.42
CA MET A 47 -11.89 8.05 -15.70
C MET A 47 -12.11 7.11 -16.88
N ARG A 48 -11.69 5.84 -16.76
CA ARG A 48 -11.93 4.81 -17.78
C ARG A 48 -13.41 4.55 -18.02
N ARG A 49 -14.23 4.50 -16.95
CA ARG A 49 -15.69 4.35 -17.08
C ARG A 49 -16.32 5.57 -17.76
N LYS A 50 -15.83 6.78 -17.48
CA LYS A 50 -16.30 8.02 -18.10
C LYS A 50 -15.99 8.06 -19.59
N THR A 51 -14.79 7.66 -20.01
CA THR A 51 -14.42 7.61 -21.43
C THR A 51 -15.26 6.58 -22.17
N GLN A 52 -15.42 5.37 -21.61
CA GLN A 52 -16.30 4.35 -22.19
C GLN A 52 -17.75 4.80 -22.31
N ALA A 53 -18.32 5.44 -21.28
CA ALA A 53 -19.69 5.95 -21.34
C ALA A 53 -19.87 7.02 -22.43
N ARG A 54 -18.84 7.84 -22.68
CA ARG A 54 -18.84 8.81 -23.79
C ARG A 54 -18.76 8.11 -25.14
N ALA A 55 -17.86 7.14 -25.30
CA ALA A 55 -17.70 6.34 -26.52
C ALA A 55 -19.02 5.67 -26.91
N ARG A 56 -19.67 4.98 -25.96
CA ARG A 56 -20.99 4.33 -26.20
C ARG A 56 -22.08 5.31 -26.63
N ARG A 57 -22.10 6.54 -26.11
CA ARG A 57 -23.05 7.58 -26.55
C ARG A 57 -22.72 8.15 -27.93
N ALA A 58 -21.44 8.20 -28.29
CA ALA A 58 -20.97 8.64 -29.59
C ALA A 58 -21.11 7.56 -30.68
N GLY A 59 -21.52 6.33 -30.31
CA GLY A 59 -21.60 5.20 -31.24
C GLY A 59 -20.24 4.59 -31.58
N GLU A 60 -19.20 4.92 -30.82
CA GLU A 60 -17.85 4.36 -30.98
C GLU A 60 -17.83 2.90 -30.52
N GLU A 61 -17.09 2.05 -31.24
CA GLU A 61 -16.93 0.64 -30.89
C GLU A 61 -16.24 0.47 -29.53
N ASP A 62 -16.83 -0.37 -28.67
CA ASP A 62 -16.27 -0.67 -27.35
C ASP A 62 -15.13 -1.68 -27.47
N LEU A 63 -13.89 -1.20 -27.62
CA LEU A 63 -12.67 -2.03 -27.71
C LEU A 63 -12.31 -2.74 -26.38
N THR A 64 -13.17 -2.69 -25.36
CA THR A 64 -12.90 -3.41 -24.12
C THR A 64 -12.93 -4.92 -24.35
N GLN A 65 -11.76 -5.56 -24.23
CA GLN A 65 -11.66 -6.99 -24.00
C GLN A 65 -12.40 -7.28 -22.67
N GLY A 66 -13.40 -8.17 -22.71
CA GLY A 66 -14.21 -8.53 -21.54
C GLY A 66 -13.32 -9.04 -20.38
N LEU A 67 -13.80 -8.90 -19.14
CA LEU A 67 -13.12 -9.54 -18.02
C LEU A 67 -13.09 -11.06 -18.26
N PRO A 68 -11.96 -11.73 -17.96
CA PRO A 68 -11.91 -13.19 -18.05
C PRO A 68 -13.06 -13.76 -17.21
N ALA A 69 -13.80 -14.70 -17.79
CA ALA A 69 -14.84 -15.42 -17.07
C ALA A 69 -14.22 -16.02 -15.79
N ALA A 70 -14.97 -16.01 -14.70
CA ALA A 70 -14.55 -16.71 -13.49
C ALA A 70 -14.50 -18.21 -13.81
N GLU A 71 -13.31 -18.72 -14.11
CA GLU A 71 -13.09 -20.15 -14.22
C GLU A 71 -13.36 -20.78 -12.84
N PRO A 72 -14.11 -21.90 -12.78
CA PRO A 72 -14.41 -22.58 -11.53
C PRO A 72 -13.11 -23.10 -10.91
N GLY A 73 -12.59 -22.38 -9.91
CA GLY A 73 -11.39 -22.77 -9.17
C GLY A 73 -10.29 -21.71 -9.13
N LEU A 74 -10.38 -20.61 -9.89
CA LEU A 74 -9.46 -19.48 -9.71
C LEU A 74 -10.03 -18.48 -8.71
N PRO A 75 -9.23 -18.00 -7.73
CA PRO A 75 -9.71 -16.97 -6.83
C PRO A 75 -9.96 -15.72 -7.67
N ALA A 76 -11.15 -15.12 -7.52
CA ALA A 76 -11.53 -13.88 -8.19
C ALA A 76 -10.36 -12.90 -8.12
N ALA A 77 -9.72 -12.69 -9.28
CA ALA A 77 -8.40 -12.09 -9.47
C ALA A 77 -7.84 -11.33 -8.24
N LYS A 78 -6.99 -12.04 -7.49
CA LYS A 78 -6.10 -11.52 -6.44
C LYS A 78 -6.86 -10.80 -5.32
N THR A 79 -7.42 -11.60 -4.41
CA THR A 79 -7.49 -11.21 -2.99
C THR A 79 -6.13 -10.65 -2.59
N ASP A 80 -6.16 -9.48 -1.97
CA ASP A 80 -5.04 -8.72 -1.40
C ASP A 80 -4.10 -9.64 -0.58
N GLU A 81 -3.21 -10.36 -1.24
CA GLU A 81 -2.15 -11.14 -0.61
C GLU A 81 -1.13 -10.16 -0.04
N SER A 82 -1.33 -9.77 1.21
CA SER A 82 -0.31 -9.09 2.00
C SER A 82 -0.57 -9.36 3.48
N SER A 83 0.06 -10.45 3.97
CA SER A 83 0.44 -10.64 5.37
C SER A 83 1.31 -9.50 5.91
#